data_AF-A0A4Z1GJG1-F1
#
_entry.id   AF-A0A4Z1GJG1-F1
#
_cell.length_a   1.000
_cell.length_b   1.000
_cell.length_c   1.000
_cell.angle_alpha   90.00
_cell.angle_beta   90.00
_cell.angle_gamma   90.00
#
_symmetry.space_group_name_H-M   'P 1'
#
loop_
_entity.id
_entity.type
_entity.pdbx_description
1 polymer ?
#
loop_
_entity_poly.entity_id
_entity_poly.type
_entity_poly.pdbx_seq_one_letter_code
_entity_poly.pdbx_strand_id
1 'polypeptide(L)'
;MRLSIFLSTSTLLLTHLTEACYFNVYSTTVGTFKAQHSEPLDHNGAPQSLTGKHLACSFSADLADGCIVTVKTNVRCGNLTFERIGTD
;
A
#
# COMPACT_ATOMS: atom_id res chain seq x y z
N MET A 1 -53.54 -12.24 6.74
CA MET A 1 -52.33 -12.66 7.49
C MET A 1 -51.13 -11.95 6.87
N ARG A 2 -50.33 -11.26 7.69
CA ARG A 2 -49.23 -10.42 7.23
C ARG A 2 -48.03 -11.25 6.76
N LEU A 3 -47.51 -10.82 5.62
CA LEU A 3 -46.32 -11.27 4.91
C LEU A 3 -45.05 -10.90 5.67
N SER A 4 -44.11 -11.84 5.82
CA SER A 4 -42.69 -11.53 6.09
C SER A 4 -41.81 -12.63 5.51
N ILE A 5 -41.30 -12.39 4.30
CA ILE A 5 -40.20 -13.17 3.73
C ILE A 5 -38.91 -12.58 4.31
N PHE A 6 -38.28 -13.30 5.24
CA PHE A 6 -36.95 -12.95 5.71
C PHE A 6 -35.93 -13.38 4.65
N LEU A 7 -35.51 -12.45 3.80
CA LEU A 7 -34.30 -12.59 3.00
C LEU A 7 -33.11 -12.47 3.94
N SER A 8 -32.48 -13.60 4.26
CA SER A 8 -31.18 -13.59 4.92
C SER A 8 -30.17 -13.01 3.92
N THR A 9 -29.78 -11.76 4.14
CA THR A 9 -28.71 -11.11 3.40
C THR A 9 -27.43 -11.88 3.69
N SER A 10 -26.96 -12.68 2.73
CA SER A 10 -25.61 -13.23 2.76
C SER A 10 -24.64 -12.06 2.84
N THR A 11 -24.11 -11.80 4.04
CA THR A 11 -22.89 -11.02 4.20
C THR A 11 -21.79 -11.83 3.52
N LEU A 12 -21.50 -11.48 2.28
CA LEU A 12 -20.20 -11.74 1.67
C LEU A 12 -19.17 -11.14 2.62
N LEU A 13 -18.64 -11.97 3.51
CA LEU A 13 -17.36 -11.73 4.14
C LEU A 13 -16.38 -11.69 2.96
N LEU A 14 -16.13 -10.49 2.41
CA LEU A 14 -14.93 -10.28 1.64
C LEU A 14 -13.81 -10.60 2.62
N THR A 15 -13.23 -11.77 2.45
CA THR A 15 -11.88 -12.05 2.89
C THR A 15 -11.02 -11.01 2.19
N HIS A 16 -10.88 -9.83 2.79
CA HIS A 16 -9.80 -8.89 2.48
C HIS A 16 -8.53 -9.61 2.94
N LEU A 17 -8.10 -10.58 2.14
CA LEU A 17 -6.72 -11.06 2.15
C LEU A 17 -5.89 -9.79 2.04
N THR A 18 -5.11 -9.51 3.08
CA THR A 18 -4.26 -8.33 3.18
C THR A 18 -3.13 -8.50 2.19
N GLU A 19 -3.44 -8.20 0.93
CA GLU A 19 -2.52 -8.33 -0.19
C GLU A 19 -1.28 -7.47 0.05
N ALA A 20 -0.09 -8.07 -0.06
CA ALA A 20 1.16 -7.32 -0.05
C ALA A 20 1.16 -6.29 -1.19
N CYS A 21 1.57 -5.06 -0.91
CA CYS A 21 1.67 -3.99 -1.90
C CYS A 21 3.08 -3.92 -2.48
N TYR A 22 3.17 -3.98 -3.81
CA TYR A 22 4.43 -3.80 -4.53
C TYR A 22 4.41 -2.50 -5.32
N PHE A 23 5.50 -1.73 -5.27
CA PHE A 23 5.60 -0.44 -5.95
C PHE A 23 6.84 -0.32 -6.84
N ASN A 24 6.67 0.33 -7.99
CA ASN A 24 7.74 1.06 -8.63
C ASN A 24 7.79 2.48 -8.06
N VAL A 25 8.99 2.99 -7.76
CA VAL A 25 9.17 4.36 -7.27
C VAL A 25 9.90 5.18 -8.31
N TYR A 26 9.28 6.30 -8.67
CA TYR A 26 9.82 7.27 -9.63
C TYR A 26 10.29 8.52 -8.88
N SER A 27 11.55 8.88 -9.05
CA SER A 27 12.14 10.14 -8.57
C SER A 27 12.47 11.05 -9.74
N THR A 28 12.10 12.33 -9.64
CA THR A 28 12.50 13.34 -10.64
C THR A 28 13.99 13.66 -10.64
N THR A 29 14.74 13.24 -9.61
CA THR A 29 16.17 13.55 -9.47
C THR A 29 17.06 12.38 -9.86
N VAL A 30 16.70 11.15 -9.47
CA VAL A 30 17.56 9.97 -9.64
C VAL A 30 16.97 8.89 -10.54
N GLY A 31 15.79 9.13 -11.13
CA GLY A 31 15.12 8.17 -12.00
C GLY A 31 14.30 7.13 -11.23
N THR A 32 14.08 5.98 -11.86
CA THR A 32 13.23 4.89 -11.31
C THR A 32 14.07 3.95 -10.45
N PHE A 33 13.54 3.57 -9.29
CA PHE A 33 14.13 2.48 -8.51
C PHE A 33 13.03 1.59 -7.92
N LYS A 34 13.32 0.29 -7.86
CA LYS A 34 12.42 -0.70 -7.28
C LYS A 34 12.52 -0.61 -5.76
N ALA A 35 11.57 0.06 -5.11
CA ALA A 35 11.39 -0.08 -3.66
C ALA A 35 10.43 -1.24 -3.43
N GLN A 36 10.87 -2.27 -2.71
CA GLN A 36 10.12 -3.51 -2.62
C GLN A 36 9.75 -3.82 -1.18
N HIS A 37 8.50 -4.27 -1.09
CA HIS A 37 7.88 -5.06 -0.03
C HIS A 37 7.24 -4.26 1.12
N SER A 38 5.91 -4.35 1.20
CA SER A 38 5.22 -4.50 2.47
C SER A 38 5.09 -5.99 2.76
N GLU A 39 5.48 -6.44 3.95
CA GLU A 39 5.26 -7.84 4.33
C GLU A 39 3.73 -8.13 4.40
N PRO A 40 3.22 -9.27 3.90
CA PRO A 40 1.91 -9.79 4.33
C PRO A 40 2.09 -10.52 5.68
N LEU A 41 1.15 -10.61 6.63
CA LEU A 41 -0.31 -10.60 6.59
C LEU A 41 -0.81 -10.33 8.03
N ASP A 42 -1.59 -9.26 8.25
CA ASP A 42 -2.20 -8.83 9.53
C ASP A 42 -1.34 -8.02 10.53
N HIS A 43 -1.45 -6.69 10.43
CA HIS A 43 -1.07 -5.77 11.51
C HIS A 43 -2.29 -5.14 12.23
N ASN A 44 -3.50 -5.71 12.12
CA ASN A 44 -4.74 -5.10 12.62
C ASN A 44 -4.93 -3.64 12.15
N GLY A 45 -4.54 -3.34 10.90
CA GLY A 45 -4.57 -1.99 10.33
C GLY A 45 -3.43 -1.06 10.76
N ALA A 46 -2.38 -1.56 11.41
CA ALA A 46 -1.22 -0.72 11.74
C ALA A 46 -0.45 -0.32 10.47
N PRO A 47 -0.09 0.98 10.30
CA PRO A 47 0.69 1.43 9.16
C PRO A 47 2.05 0.71 9.07
N GLN A 48 2.39 0.23 7.88
CA GLN A 48 3.70 -0.36 7.60
C GLN A 48 4.71 0.68 7.11
N SER A 49 5.99 0.44 7.31
CA SER A 49 7.05 1.35 6.85
C SER A 49 7.62 0.89 5.50
N LEU A 50 7.60 1.77 4.51
CA LEU A 50 8.31 1.63 3.25
C LEU A 50 9.55 2.52 3.27
N THR A 51 10.71 1.99 2.86
CA THR A 51 11.93 2.80 2.70
C THR A 51 12.56 2.55 1.34
N GLY A 52 13.30 3.53 0.84
CA GLY A 52 13.99 3.40 -0.43
C GLY A 52 15.18 4.33 -0.53
N LYS A 53 16.23 3.86 -1.23
CA LYS A 53 17.46 4.62 -1.44
C LYS A 53 18.02 4.33 -2.83
N HIS A 54 18.34 5.38 -3.57
CA HIS A 54 19.00 5.27 -4.87
C HIS A 54 19.90 6.50 -5.11
N LEU A 55 21.17 6.27 -5.41
CA LEU A 55 22.19 7.34 -5.50
C LEU A 55 22.15 8.26 -4.26
N ALA A 56 21.93 9.56 -4.47
CA ALA A 56 21.82 10.56 -3.40
C ALA A 56 20.41 10.68 -2.80
N CYS A 57 19.41 10.02 -3.37
CA CYS A 57 18.03 10.03 -2.91
C CYS A 57 17.78 8.97 -1.83
N SER A 58 17.10 9.36 -0.75
CA SER A 58 16.56 8.44 0.25
C SER A 58 15.20 8.91 0.76
N PHE A 59 14.28 7.98 1.00
CA PHE A 59 12.96 8.27 1.55
C PHE A 59 12.52 7.22 2.58
N SER A 60 11.56 7.63 3.41
CA SER A 60 10.72 6.74 4.20
C SER A 60 9.25 7.15 4.04
N ALA A 61 8.35 6.18 4.10
CA ALA A 61 6.92 6.37 3.94
C ALA A 61 6.15 5.39 4.83
N ASP A 62 4.91 5.74 5.15
CA ASP A 62 3.94 4.81 5.70
C ASP A 62 3.10 4.22 4.57
N LEU A 63 2.68 2.99 4.77
CA LEU A 63 1.75 2.26 3.93
C LEU A 63 0.55 1.85 4.78
N ALA A 64 -0.61 2.42 4.47
CA ALA A 64 -1.87 2.02 5.07
C ALA A 64 -2.60 0.98 4.21
N ASP A 65 -3.65 0.38 4.77
CA ASP A 65 -4.56 -0.54 4.06
C ASP A 65 -5.02 0.06 2.72
N GLY A 66 -5.15 -0.81 1.70
CA GLY A 66 -5.46 -0.37 0.34
C GLY A 66 -4.26 0.21 -0.43
N CYS A 67 -3.03 -0.02 0.07
CA CYS A 67 -1.78 0.39 -0.57
C CYS A 67 -1.60 1.91 -0.68
N ILE A 68 -2.10 2.67 0.31
CA ILE A 68 -1.97 4.12 0.34
C ILE A 68 -0.61 4.50 0.94
N VAL A 69 0.23 5.16 0.14
CA VAL A 69 1.57 5.59 0.53
C VAL A 69 1.55 7.03 1.04
N THR A 70 2.11 7.27 2.22
CA THR A 70 2.32 8.60 2.79
C THR A 70 3.81 8.82 3.06
N VAL A 71 4.47 9.67 2.27
CA VAL A 71 5.91 9.95 2.42
C VAL A 71 6.16 10.73 3.71
N LYS A 72 7.04 10.19 4.57
CA LYS A 72 7.49 10.81 5.83
C LYS A 72 8.78 11.61 5.65
N THR A 73 9.75 11.04 4.94
CA THR A 73 11.01 11.72 4.66
C THR A 73 11.32 11.62 3.19
N ASN A 74 11.83 12.71 2.62
CA ASN A 74 12.27 12.77 1.23
C ASN A 74 13.54 13.61 1.19
N VAL A 75 14.67 12.94 1.03
CA VAL A 75 15.98 13.58 0.99
C VAL A 75 16.52 13.46 -0.42
N ARG A 76 16.63 14.60 -1.11
CA ARG A 76 17.21 14.71 -2.46
C ARG A 76 16.54 13.85 -3.54
N CYS A 77 15.32 13.37 -3.33
CA CYS A 77 14.59 12.62 -4.35
C CYS A 77 13.77 13.51 -5.29
N GLY A 78 13.63 14.80 -5.00
CA GLY A 78 12.70 15.66 -5.74
C GLY A 78 11.26 15.20 -5.51
N ASN A 79 10.44 15.15 -6.57
CA ASN A 79 9.11 14.58 -6.44
C ASN A 79 9.16 13.04 -6.51
N LEU A 80 8.38 12.39 -5.67
CA LEU A 80 8.24 10.93 -5.65
C LEU A 80 6.85 10.53 -6.15
N THR A 81 6.80 9.51 -6.99
CA THR A 81 5.55 8.87 -7.43
C THR A 81 5.67 7.37 -7.24
N PHE A 82 4.59 6.77 -6.74
CA PHE A 82 4.50 5.35 -6.42
C PHE A 82 3.47 4.72 -7.35
N GLU A 83 3.90 3.74 -8.14
CA GLU A 83 3.02 2.97 -9.02
C GLU A 83 2.89 1.55 -8.46
N ARG A 84 1.66 1.14 -8.14
CA ARG A 84 1.38 -0.22 -7.67
C ARG A 84 1.53 -1.20 -8.83
N ILE A 85 2.39 -2.20 -8.69
CA ILE A 85 2.70 -3.18 -9.74
C ILE A 85 2.19 -4.60 -9.46
N GLY A 86 1.63 -4.85 -8.27
CA GLY A 86 1.12 -6.17 -7.93
C GLY A 86 0.52 -6.25 -6.53
N THR A 87 -0.12 -7.40 -6.31
CA THR A 87 -0.77 -7.85 -5.09
C THR A 87 -0.49 -9.34 -4.97
N ASP A 88 0.17 -9.76 -3.89
CA ASP A 88 0.26 -11.17 -3.49
C ASP A 88 -0.55 -11.41 -2.23
#